data_AF-A0A9D9RAQ0-F1
#
_entry.id   AF-A0A9D9RAQ0-F1
#
_cell.length_a   1.000
_cell.length_b   1.000
_cell.length_c   1.000
_cell.angle_alpha   90.00
_cell.angle_beta   90.00
_cell.angle_gamma   90.00
#
_symmetry.space_group_name_H-M   'P 1'
#
loop_
_entity.id
_entity.type
_entity.pdbx_description
1 polymer ?
#
loop_
_entity_poly.entity_id
_entity_poly.type
_entity_poly.pdbx_seq_one_letter_code
_entity_poly.pdbx_strand_id
1 'polypeptide(L)' 'MPIKLIILLLFLAVSSFVYNMENTRLDEQGVLHETAFLPLGYLFLGLALVVGVVKFVQTMRRRK' A
#
# COMPACT_ATOMS: atom_id res chain seq x y z
N MET A 1 -13.89 14.32 0.15
CA MET A 1 -13.41 13.39 -0.91
C MET A 1 -12.06 12.69 -0.66
N PRO A 2 -11.16 13.04 0.29
CA PRO A 2 -9.87 12.34 0.42
C PRO A 2 -9.95 10.97 1.10
N ILE A 3 -10.94 10.76 1.97
CA ILE A 3 -11.12 9.50 2.70
C ILE A 3 -11.38 8.33 1.75
N LYS A 4 -12.19 8.55 0.71
CA LYS A 4 -12.46 7.53 -0.33
C LYS A 4 -11.18 7.09 -1.05
N LEU A 5 -10.26 8.04 -1.31
CA LEU A 5 -8.98 7.75 -1.96
C LEU A 5 -8.04 6.97 -1.04
N ILE A 6 -7.95 7.34 0.25
CA ILE A 6 -7.13 6.62 1.24
C ILE A 6 -7.62 5.17 1.38
N ILE A 7 -8.93 4.97 1.49
CA ILE A 7 -9.52 3.63 1.58
C ILE A 7 -9.23 2.81 0.31
N LEU A 8 -9.35 3.43 -0.88
CA LEU A 8 -9.03 2.76 -2.14
C LEU A 8 -7.55 2.33 -2.22
N LEU A 9 -6.62 3.20 -1.81
CA LEU A 9 -5.18 2.90 -1.80
C LEU A 9 -4.84 1.80 -0.79
N LEU A 10 -5.47 1.81 0.38
CA LEU A 10 -5.31 0.75 1.38
C LEU A 10 -5.86 -0.58 0.86
N PHE A 11 -7.01 -0.58 0.20
CA PHE A 11 -7.59 -1.77 -0.41
C PHE A 11 -6.65 -2.36 -1.48
N LEU A 12 -6.14 -1.53 -2.39
CA LEU A 12 -5.15 -1.93 -3.40
C LEU A 12 -3.87 -2.50 -2.78
N ALA A 13 -3.36 -1.87 -1.71
CA ALA A 13 -2.20 -2.39 -0.99
C ALA A 13 -2.47 -3.79 -0.43
N VAL A 14 -3.59 -3.97 0.28
CA VAL A 14 -3.98 -5.26 0.87
C VAL A 14 -4.20 -6.32 -0.21
N SER A 15 -4.91 -6.01 -1.28
CA SER A 15 -5.09 -6.94 -2.42
C SER A 15 -3.75 -7.34 -3.03
N SER A 16 -2.81 -6.41 -3.16
CA SER A 16 -1.45 -6.70 -3.64
C SER A 16 -0.69 -7.63 -2.69
N PHE A 17 -0.84 -7.48 -1.37
CA PHE A 17 -0.21 -8.36 -0.38
C PHE A 17 -0.82 -9.77 -0.38
N VAL A 18 -2.14 -9.88 -0.45
CA VAL A 18 -2.84 -11.17 -0.51
C VAL A 18 -2.46 -11.92 -1.78
N TYR A 19 -2.48 -11.24 -2.93
CA TYR A 19 -2.03 -11.83 -4.20
C TYR A 19 -0.54 -12.22 -4.17
N ASN A 20 0.31 -11.42 -3.51
CA ASN A 20 1.71 -11.77 -3.34
C ASN A 20 1.86 -13.04 -2.50
N MET A 21 1.19 -13.13 -1.34
CA MET A 21 1.24 -14.30 -0.45
C MET A 21 0.75 -15.58 -1.15
N GLU A 22 -0.29 -15.49 -1.97
CA GLU A 22 -0.79 -16.64 -2.73
C GLU A 22 0.21 -17.11 -3.81
N ASN A 23 0.95 -16.16 -4.41
CA ASN A 23 1.97 -16.45 -5.42
C ASN A 23 3.38 -16.63 -4.86
N THR A 24 3.62 -16.39 -3.57
CA THR A 24 4.86 -16.79 -2.88
C THR A 24 4.74 -18.28 -2.54
N ARG A 25 4.66 -19.11 -3.57
CA ARG A 25 4.95 -20.53 -3.43
C ARG A 25 6.46 -20.69 -3.40
N LEU A 26 6.95 -21.44 -2.42
CA LEU A 26 8.31 -21.99 -2.43
C LEU A 26 8.47 -22.72 -3.75
N ASP A 27 9.37 -22.23 -4.61
CA ASP A 27 9.80 -23.02 -5.76
C ASP A 27 10.48 -24.29 -5.23
N GLU A 28 10.43 -25.39 -5.99
CA GLU A 28 10.92 -26.73 -5.57
C GLU A 28 12.42 -26.73 -5.19
N GLN A 29 13.12 -25.63 -5.45
CA GLN A 29 14.55 -25.40 -5.23
C GLN A 29 14.86 -24.56 -3.97
N GLY A 30 13.85 -24.15 -3.20
CA GLY A 30 14.04 -23.37 -1.97
C GLY A 30 14.52 -21.93 -2.19
N VAL A 31 14.48 -21.45 -3.43
CA VAL A 31 14.84 -20.08 -3.80
C VAL A 31 13.57 -19.23 -3.78
N LEU A 32 13.54 -18.22 -2.91
CA LEU A 32 12.51 -17.18 -2.94
C LEU A 32 12.67 -16.40 -4.24
N HIS A 33 11.80 -16.64 -5.21
CA HIS A 33 11.69 -15.74 -6.34
C HIS A 33 11.18 -14.41 -5.79
N GLU A 34 12.01 -13.37 -5.78
CA GLU A 34 11.62 -12.02 -5.38
C GLU A 34 10.56 -11.52 -6.34
N THR A 35 9.30 -11.80 -5.99
CA THR A 35 8.16 -11.37 -6.77
C THR A 35 8.13 -9.85 -6.74
N ALA A 36 8.31 -9.23 -7.90
CA ALA A 36 8.24 -7.79 -8.13
C ALA A 36 6.91 -7.12 -7.69
N PHE A 37 6.00 -7.89 -7.08
CA PHE A 37 4.75 -7.45 -6.46
C PHE A 37 4.89 -6.99 -5.00
N LEU A 38 5.94 -7.40 -4.28
CA LEU A 38 6.28 -6.86 -2.95
C LEU A 38 6.45 -5.32 -2.98
N PRO A 39 7.22 -4.72 -3.91
CA PRO A 39 7.38 -3.26 -3.95
C PRO A 39 6.08 -2.51 -4.28
N LEU A 40 5.13 -3.11 -4.99
CA LEU A 40 3.83 -2.49 -5.31
C LEU A 40 2.97 -2.26 -4.06
N GLY A 41 2.88 -3.25 -3.16
CA GLY A 41 2.16 -3.13 -1.90
C GLY A 41 2.70 -1.99 -1.02
N TYR A 42 4.03 -1.90 -0.88
CA TYR A 42 4.69 -0.81 -0.15
C TYR A 42 4.49 0.56 -0.81
N LEU A 43 4.44 0.61 -2.15
CA LEU A 43 4.22 1.85 -2.89
C LEU A 43 2.81 2.42 -2.66
N PHE A 44 1.78 1.57 -2.69
CA PHE A 44 0.41 1.99 -2.35
C PHE A 44 0.29 2.43 -0.89
N LEU A 45 0.95 1.74 0.02
CA LEU A 45 0.97 2.08 1.45
C LEU A 45 1.63 3.45 1.68
N GLY A 46 2.76 3.70 1.00
CA GLY A 46 3.48 4.98 1.04
C GLY A 46 2.62 6.13 0.50
N LEU A 47 1.94 5.93 -0.63
CA LEU A 47 1.02 6.93 -1.19
C LEU A 47 -0.15 7.23 -0.24
N ALA A 48 -0.74 6.22 0.40
CA ALA A 48 -1.81 6.42 1.37
C ALA A 48 -1.34 7.26 2.57
N LEU A 49 -0.12 7.00 3.05
CA LEU A 49 0.48 7.74 4.16
C LEU A 49 0.73 9.22 3.79
N VAL A 50 1.31 9.48 2.62
CA VAL A 50 1.56 10.85 2.12
C VAL A 50 0.24 11.63 1.99
N VAL A 51 -0.78 11.02 1.38
CA VAL A 51 -2.10 11.67 1.22
C VAL A 51 -2.73 11.96 2.60
N GLY A 52 -2.62 11.02 3.54
CA GLY A 52 -3.09 11.19 4.92
C GLY A 52 -2.41 12.35 5.62
N VAL A 53 -1.07 12.39 5.60
CA VAL A 53 -0.26 13.46 6.22
C VAL A 53 -0.55 14.81 5.60
N VAL A 54 -0.59 14.93 4.27
CA VAL A 54 -0.90 16.19 3.58
C VAL A 54 -2.27 16.71 4.01
N LYS A 55 -3.28 15.84 4.11
CA LYS A 55 -4.63 16.23 4.55
C LYS A 55 -4.68 16.60 6.02
N PHE A 56 -3.95 15.89 6.86
CA PHE A 56 -3.81 16.22 8.28
C PHE A 56 -3.20 17.62 8.46
N VAL A 57 -2.11 17.92 7.75
CA VAL A 57 -1.46 19.25 7.78
C VAL A 57 -2.38 20.34 7.23
N GLN A 58 -3.08 20.09 6.12
CA GLN A 58 -4.08 21.03 5.58
C GLN A 58 -5.20 21.31 6.59
N THR A 59 -5.66 20.29 7.31
CA THR A 59 -6.73 20.42 8.32
C THR A 59 -6.24 21.21 9.54
N MET A 60 -5.02 20.93 10.02
CA MET A 60 -4.36 21.68 11.09
C MET A 60 -4.16 23.15 10.72
N ARG A 61 -3.73 23.44 9.48
CA ARG A 61 -3.55 24.83 9.01
C ARG A 61 -4.86 25.62 8.90
N ARG A 62 -5.99 24.96 8.61
CA ARG A 62 -7.30 25.62 8.55
C ARG A 62 -7.93 25.88 9.92
N ARG A 63 -7.42 25.25 10.98
CA ARG A 63 -7.88 25.44 12.36
C ARG A 63 -7.11 26.52 13.12
N LYS A 64 -6.01 27.03 12.56
CA LYS A 64 -5.35 28.26 13.01
C LYS A 64 -5.87 29.43 12.20
#